data_AF-A0A968X7U2-F1
#
_entry.id   AF-A0A968X7U2-F1
#
_cell.length_a   1.000
_cell.length_b   1.000
_cell.length_c   1.000
_cell.angle_alpha   90.00
_cell.angle_beta   90.00
_cell.angle_gamma   90.00
#
_symmetry.space_group_name_H-M   'P 1'
#
loop_
_entity.id
_entity.type
_entity.pdbx_description
1 polymer ?
#
loop_
_entity_poly.entity_id
_entity_poly.type
_entity_poly.pdbx_seq_one_letter_code
_entity_poly.pdbx_strand_id
1 'polypeptide(L)'
;MPQFSSDNSRLYLATRFRQFVDGPNPSTLQVLWGMLTHPIELLKSFLWPIDRRIFYLLRQWLPLAFISATSPATWALTAFPLLSLFLQNGVSALSISLRYSLVVVPGLFYGAVLWWSAHEAQFTPKFRKRWAIAIALSIILSITSNPNRAFSWLIPDSISPRVYISLPMGWSHGMAARSVMGKIPPDASVATTTYLISPLSTRRSIVRLPVTEIRGDNGVVESVDFIIADFWQIQKFKVAFKEERTALARILPVIDRSTYGIVDCQDGVVLLGKGLPTNPQAQAAWQDFRKQLGA
;
A
#
# COMPACT_ATOMS: atom_id res chain seq x y z
N MET A 1 5.11 30.23 13.40
CA MET A 1 4.50 28.96 12.95
C MET A 1 5.58 27.90 12.95
N PRO A 2 5.38 26.68 13.49
CA PRO A 2 6.34 25.62 13.25
C PRO A 2 6.39 25.40 11.72
N GLN A 3 7.57 25.51 11.12
CA GLN A 3 7.74 25.38 9.66
C GLN A 3 7.40 23.96 9.14
N PHE A 4 7.23 23.00 10.06
CA PHE A 4 6.83 21.63 9.78
C PHE A 4 5.68 21.21 10.70
N SER A 5 4.63 20.59 10.15
CA SER A 5 3.55 20.02 10.95
C SER A 5 4.08 18.96 11.92
N SER A 6 3.55 18.93 13.15
CA SER A 6 3.80 17.86 14.13
C SER A 6 3.41 16.47 13.62
N ASP A 7 2.61 16.40 12.55
CA ASP A 7 2.30 15.14 11.89
C ASP A 7 3.51 14.53 11.19
N ASN A 8 4.45 15.33 10.69
CA ASN A 8 5.66 14.78 10.07
C ASN A 8 6.52 14.06 11.13
N SER A 9 6.69 14.66 12.31
CA SER A 9 7.39 13.99 13.42
C SER A 9 6.64 12.73 13.84
N ARG A 10 5.33 12.83 14.08
CA ARG A 10 4.53 11.74 14.66
C ARG A 10 4.31 10.57 13.71
N LEU A 11 3.95 10.85 12.45
CA LEU A 11 3.50 9.83 11.52
C LEU A 11 4.63 9.34 10.63
N TYR A 12 5.49 10.24 10.15
CA TYR A 12 6.55 9.88 9.22
C TYR A 12 7.85 9.52 9.96
N LEU A 13 8.43 10.44 10.73
CA LEU A 13 9.72 10.21 11.39
C LEU A 13 9.65 9.08 12.43
N ALA A 14 8.67 9.11 13.33
CA ALA A 14 8.52 8.08 14.37
C ALA A 14 8.24 6.68 13.79
N THR A 15 7.56 6.58 12.64
CA THR A 15 7.23 5.27 12.04
C THR A 15 8.34 4.76 11.13
N ARG A 16 8.89 5.63 10.27
CA ARG A 16 9.83 5.24 9.22
C ARG A 16 11.28 5.22 9.68
N PHE A 17 11.63 5.99 10.71
CA PHE A 17 12.99 6.06 11.25
C PHE A 17 13.06 5.57 12.70
N ARG A 18 12.07 4.77 13.14
CA ARG A 18 11.94 4.23 14.50
C ARG A 18 13.18 3.54 15.07
N GLN A 19 14.08 3.05 14.21
CA GLN A 19 15.32 2.41 14.63
C GLN A 19 16.41 3.41 15.06
N PHE A 20 16.20 4.71 14.83
CA PHE A 20 17.12 5.78 15.22
C PHE A 20 16.53 6.71 16.29
N VAL A 21 15.30 6.46 16.75
CA VAL A 21 14.58 7.36 17.65
C VAL A 21 13.68 6.60 18.62
N ASP A 22 13.67 7.03 19.88
CA ASP A 22 12.93 6.36 20.97
C ASP A 22 11.61 7.07 21.34
N GLY A 23 11.33 8.23 20.73
CA GLY A 23 10.19 9.08 21.08
C GLY A 23 9.03 9.05 20.08
N PRO A 24 7.80 9.37 20.49
CA PRO A 24 6.63 9.41 19.61
C PRO A 24 6.60 10.62 18.66
N ASN A 25 7.33 11.69 18.98
CA ASN A 25 7.42 12.91 18.16
C ASN A 25 8.89 13.33 17.96
N PRO A 26 9.69 12.51 17.25
CA PRO A 26 11.09 12.81 17.05
C PRO A 26 11.28 13.99 16.11
N SER A 27 12.30 14.80 16.39
CA SER A 27 12.78 15.83 15.47
C SER A 27 13.74 15.24 14.43
N THR A 28 13.92 15.93 13.30
CA THR A 28 14.92 15.54 12.29
C THR A 28 16.33 15.48 12.87
N LEU A 29 16.67 16.39 13.79
CA LEU A 29 17.97 16.38 14.48
C LEU A 29 18.16 15.13 15.34
N GLN A 30 17.12 14.68 16.03
CA GLN A 30 17.18 13.42 16.79
C GLN A 30 17.36 12.21 15.88
N VAL A 31 16.73 12.19 14.70
CA VAL A 31 16.95 11.13 13.72
C VAL A 31 18.40 11.12 13.24
N LEU A 32 18.95 12.29 12.88
CA LEU A 32 20.35 12.42 12.44
C LEU A 32 21.34 12.04 13.57
N TRP A 33 21.05 12.48 14.79
CA TRP A 33 21.84 12.10 15.96
C TRP A 33 21.77 10.58 16.20
N GLY A 34 20.59 9.98 16.08
CA GLY A 34 20.39 8.54 16.16
C GLY A 34 21.18 7.76 15.10
N MET A 35 21.25 8.27 13.87
CA MET A 35 22.08 7.69 12.81
C MET A 35 23.57 7.70 13.16
N LEU A 36 24.06 8.75 13.82
CA LEU A 36 25.45 8.87 14.26
C LEU A 36 25.75 7.98 15.47
N THR A 37 24.82 7.86 16.41
CA THR A 37 25.01 7.07 17.64
C THR A 37 24.74 5.57 17.46
N HIS A 38 24.00 5.18 16.42
CA HIS A 38 23.69 3.78 16.10
C HIS A 38 24.24 3.34 14.73
N PRO A 39 25.58 3.32 14.54
CA PRO A 39 26.20 3.06 13.24
C PRO A 39 25.91 1.65 12.70
N ILE A 40 25.73 0.66 13.59
CA ILE A 40 25.37 -0.71 13.20
C ILE A 40 23.96 -0.74 12.60
N GLU A 41 22.99 -0.06 13.23
CA GLU A 41 21.62 0.04 12.69
C GLU A 41 21.57 0.86 11.42
N LEU A 42 22.45 1.87 11.27
CA LEU A 42 22.62 2.61 10.03
C LEU A 42 23.08 1.68 8.89
N LEU A 43 24.12 0.88 9.11
CA LEU A 43 24.63 -0.07 8.12
C LEU A 43 23.60 -1.15 7.78
N LYS A 44 22.95 -1.75 8.78
CA LYS A 44 21.85 -2.70 8.57
C LYS A 44 20.72 -2.07 7.77
N SER A 45 20.29 -0.86 8.14
CA SER A 45 19.28 -0.10 7.43
C SER A 45 19.75 0.34 6.05
N PHE A 46 21.04 0.35 5.73
CA PHE A 46 21.53 0.71 4.40
C PHE A 46 21.70 -0.51 3.48
N LEU A 47 21.98 -1.69 4.04
CA LEU A 47 22.27 -2.90 3.26
C LEU A 47 21.10 -3.89 3.23
N TRP A 48 20.32 -4.01 4.29
CA TRP A 48 19.26 -5.02 4.41
C TRP A 48 17.85 -4.42 4.30
N PRO A 49 16.92 -5.02 3.54
CA PRO A 49 17.07 -6.20 2.68
C PRO A 49 17.75 -5.87 1.33
N ILE A 50 18.85 -6.55 1.01
CA ILE A 50 19.72 -6.23 -0.13
C ILE A 50 19.04 -6.53 -1.47
N ASP A 51 18.31 -7.63 -1.53
CA ASP A 51 17.53 -8.07 -2.68
C ASP A 51 16.56 -6.97 -3.13
N ARG A 52 15.80 -6.39 -2.20
CA ARG A 52 14.80 -5.37 -2.54
C ARG A 52 15.42 -4.08 -3.04
N ARG A 53 16.56 -3.66 -2.48
CA ARG A 53 17.27 -2.44 -2.90
C ARG A 53 17.84 -2.61 -4.29
N ILE A 54 18.46 -3.76 -4.56
CA ILE A 54 18.98 -4.09 -5.89
C ILE A 54 17.82 -4.14 -6.89
N PHE A 55 16.75 -4.89 -6.60
CA PHE A 55 15.60 -4.96 -7.51
C PHE A 55 14.93 -3.61 -7.73
N TYR A 56 14.87 -2.75 -6.71
CA TYR A 56 14.38 -1.38 -6.84
C TYR A 56 15.22 -0.57 -7.85
N LEU A 57 16.55 -0.57 -7.70
CA LEU A 57 17.46 0.12 -8.62
C LEU A 57 17.39 -0.48 -10.03
N LEU A 58 17.46 -1.81 -10.18
CA LEU A 58 17.39 -2.49 -11.48
C LEU A 58 16.11 -2.14 -12.23
N ARG A 59 14.97 -2.12 -11.54
CA ARG A 59 13.67 -1.76 -12.17
C ARG A 59 13.63 -0.31 -12.64
N GLN A 60 14.26 0.61 -11.93
CA GLN A 60 14.34 2.03 -12.30
C GLN A 60 15.37 2.30 -13.42
N TRP A 61 16.47 1.55 -13.43
CA TRP A 61 17.54 1.69 -14.42
C TRP A 61 17.25 1.00 -15.74
N LEU A 62 16.48 -0.09 -15.72
CA LEU A 62 16.11 -0.86 -16.90
C LEU A 62 15.48 -0.01 -18.03
N PRO A 63 14.45 0.83 -17.81
CA PRO A 63 13.89 1.67 -18.87
C PRO A 63 14.87 2.70 -19.43
N LEU A 64 15.96 2.99 -18.70
CA LEU A 64 17.04 3.89 -19.12
C LEU A 64 18.27 3.13 -19.64
N ALA A 65 18.10 1.85 -20.01
CA ALA A 65 19.16 0.97 -20.50
C ALA A 65 20.42 0.98 -19.59
N PHE A 66 20.21 1.11 -18.28
CA PHE A 66 21.26 1.17 -17.25
C PHE A 66 22.20 2.39 -17.31
N ILE A 67 21.89 3.42 -18.10
CA ILE A 67 22.68 4.67 -18.16
C ILE A 67 22.75 5.35 -16.79
N SER A 68 21.62 5.38 -16.07
CA SER A 68 21.55 5.93 -14.72
C SER A 68 22.49 5.25 -13.72
N ALA A 69 22.91 4.00 -13.97
CA ALA A 69 23.86 3.30 -13.10
C ALA A 69 25.30 3.80 -13.31
N THR A 70 25.63 4.27 -14.52
CA THR A 70 26.98 4.73 -14.88
C THR A 70 27.12 6.25 -14.89
N SER A 71 26.02 7.01 -14.90
CA SER A 71 26.04 8.47 -14.91
C SER A 71 26.43 9.07 -13.55
N PRO A 72 27.56 9.81 -13.45
CA PRO A 72 27.93 10.52 -12.22
C PRO A 72 26.88 11.56 -11.82
N ALA A 73 26.27 12.22 -12.81
CA ALA A 73 25.21 13.19 -12.57
C ALA A 73 23.98 12.52 -11.92
N THR A 74 23.62 11.31 -12.34
CA THR A 74 22.53 10.57 -11.70
C THR A 74 22.84 10.30 -10.23
N TRP A 75 24.05 9.83 -9.90
CA TRP A 75 24.42 9.57 -8.51
C TRP A 75 24.42 10.85 -7.67
N ALA A 76 24.96 11.96 -8.19
CA ALA A 76 24.94 13.25 -7.49
C ALA A 76 23.51 13.73 -7.16
N LEU A 77 22.58 13.58 -8.11
CA LEU A 77 21.20 14.06 -7.96
C LEU A 77 20.32 13.13 -7.13
N THR A 78 20.67 11.84 -7.05
CA THR A 78 19.84 10.83 -6.39
C THR A 78 20.41 10.31 -5.07
N ALA A 79 21.66 10.64 -4.72
CA ALA A 79 22.33 10.16 -3.51
C ALA A 79 21.51 10.41 -2.23
N PHE A 80 21.08 11.64 -1.98
CA PHE A 80 20.30 11.98 -0.77
C PHE A 80 18.89 11.36 -0.77
N PRO A 81 18.09 11.45 -1.86
CA PRO A 81 16.82 10.74 -1.95
C PRO A 81 16.95 9.22 -1.76
N LEU A 82 17.96 8.59 -2.37
CA LEU A 82 18.22 7.16 -2.23
C LEU A 82 18.62 6.80 -0.81
N LEU A 83 19.50 7.58 -0.18
CA LEU A 83 19.89 7.39 1.21
C LEU A 83 18.66 7.47 2.12
N SER A 84 17.83 8.49 1.96
CA SER A 84 16.58 8.63 2.72
C SER A 84 15.65 7.43 2.53
N LEU A 85 15.44 6.97 1.29
CA LEU A 85 14.60 5.80 1.01
C LEU A 85 15.16 4.51 1.59
N PHE A 86 16.48 4.34 1.51
CA PHE A 86 17.16 3.14 1.96
C PHE A 86 17.15 3.02 3.47
N LEU A 87 17.26 4.15 4.19
CA LEU A 87 17.23 4.21 5.64
C LEU A 87 15.82 4.08 6.24
N GLN A 88 14.76 4.18 5.42
CA GLN A 88 13.40 4.01 5.91
C GLN A 88 13.10 2.55 6.26
N ASN A 89 12.38 2.37 7.37
CA ASN A 89 11.83 1.11 7.79
C ASN A 89 10.48 0.83 7.08
N GLY A 90 10.22 -0.45 6.84
CA GLY A 90 8.97 -0.96 6.29
C GLY A 90 9.05 -1.40 4.83
N VAL A 91 8.23 -2.39 4.51
CA VAL A 91 8.21 -3.10 3.21
C VAL A 91 7.84 -2.17 2.03
N SER A 92 7.11 -1.09 2.30
CA SER A 92 6.57 -0.19 1.28
C SER A 92 7.53 0.91 0.81
N ALA A 93 8.65 1.15 1.50
CA ALA A 93 9.56 2.27 1.17
C ALA A 93 10.15 2.14 -0.25
N LEU A 94 10.44 0.91 -0.68
CA LEU A 94 11.04 0.59 -1.98
C LEU A 94 10.02 0.15 -3.04
N SER A 95 8.72 0.30 -2.79
CA SER A 95 7.71 -0.08 -3.76
C SER A 95 7.57 1.01 -4.83
N ILE A 96 7.96 0.70 -6.08
CA ILE A 96 7.94 1.64 -7.22
C ILE A 96 6.51 2.13 -7.54
N SER A 97 5.47 1.37 -7.17
CA SER A 97 4.08 1.77 -7.35
C SER A 97 3.59 2.83 -6.35
N LEU A 98 4.36 3.10 -5.28
CA LEU A 98 4.00 4.07 -4.25
C LEU A 98 4.70 5.40 -4.48
N ARG A 99 3.95 6.49 -4.26
CA ARG A 99 4.43 7.87 -4.47
C ARG A 99 5.74 8.19 -3.76
N TYR A 100 5.98 7.60 -2.60
CA TYR A 100 7.17 7.86 -1.79
C TYR A 100 8.47 7.41 -2.47
N SER A 101 8.44 6.38 -3.30
CA SER A 101 9.63 5.87 -3.98
C SER A 101 9.92 6.58 -5.31
N LEU A 102 9.04 7.50 -5.74
CA LEU A 102 9.22 8.27 -6.97
C LEU A 102 10.15 9.48 -6.81
N VAL A 103 10.58 9.81 -5.58
CA VAL A 103 11.42 10.99 -5.30
C VAL A 103 12.77 10.93 -6.03
N VAL A 104 13.27 9.73 -6.34
CA VAL A 104 14.53 9.56 -7.09
C VAL A 104 14.37 9.75 -8.60
N VAL A 105 13.16 9.61 -9.13
CA VAL A 105 12.90 9.51 -10.57
C VAL A 105 13.38 10.75 -11.32
N PRO A 106 13.09 12.00 -10.89
CA PRO A 106 13.59 13.18 -11.58
C PRO A 106 15.12 13.19 -11.73
N GLY A 107 15.85 12.81 -10.67
CA GLY A 107 17.32 12.75 -10.71
C GLY A 107 17.87 11.63 -11.59
N LEU A 108 17.20 10.47 -11.63
CA LEU A 108 17.57 9.36 -12.51
C LEU A 108 17.49 9.76 -13.99
N PHE A 109 16.36 10.36 -14.39
CA PHE A 109 16.11 10.77 -15.77
C PHE A 109 16.98 11.96 -16.16
N TYR A 110 17.06 13.00 -15.32
CA TYR A 110 17.88 14.16 -15.63
C TYR A 110 19.37 13.81 -15.72
N GLY A 111 19.88 12.96 -14.82
CA GLY A 111 21.25 12.48 -14.89
C GLY A 111 21.52 11.61 -16.13
N ALA A 112 20.52 10.88 -16.65
CA ALA A 112 20.64 10.17 -17.92
C ALA A 112 20.65 11.13 -19.13
N VAL A 113 19.86 12.21 -19.09
CA VAL A 113 19.88 13.26 -20.11
C VAL A 113 21.25 13.95 -20.18
N LEU A 114 21.80 14.34 -19.02
CA LEU A 114 23.15 14.94 -18.95
C LEU A 114 24.26 13.98 -19.41
N TRP A 115 24.09 12.68 -19.15
CA TRP A 115 25.02 11.69 -19.67
C TRP A 115 24.96 11.62 -21.19
N TRP A 116 23.74 11.62 -21.76
CA TRP A 116 23.56 11.60 -23.22
C TRP A 116 24.13 12.82 -23.92
N SER A 117 23.97 14.03 -23.35
CA SER A 117 24.52 15.25 -23.95
C SER A 117 26.04 15.22 -24.09
N ALA A 118 26.73 14.40 -23.30
CA ALA A 118 28.19 14.21 -23.40
C ALA A 118 28.60 12.97 -24.24
N HIS A 119 27.65 12.07 -24.56
CA HIS A 119 27.93 10.76 -25.17
C HIS A 119 27.08 10.48 -26.41
N GLU A 120 26.73 11.52 -27.18
CA GLU A 120 25.86 11.42 -28.34
C GLU A 120 26.33 10.36 -29.36
N ALA A 121 27.66 10.24 -29.55
CA ALA A 121 28.28 9.25 -30.46
C ALA A 121 27.94 7.80 -30.08
N GLN A 122 27.56 7.52 -28.83
CA GLN A 122 27.18 6.18 -28.39
C GLN A 122 25.76 5.79 -28.82
N PHE A 123 24.96 6.74 -29.32
CA PHE A 123 23.59 6.53 -29.79
C PHE A 123 23.54 5.85 -31.17
N THR A 124 24.12 4.65 -31.24
CA THR A 124 24.15 3.84 -32.45
C THR A 124 22.81 3.13 -32.70
N PRO A 125 22.51 2.70 -33.95
CA PRO A 125 21.33 1.90 -34.24
C PRO A 125 21.24 0.61 -33.41
N LYS A 126 22.38 -0.01 -33.07
CA LYS A 126 22.46 -1.18 -32.18
C LYS A 126 22.06 -0.82 -30.75
N PHE A 127 22.52 0.33 -30.24
CA PHE A 127 22.11 0.83 -28.93
C PHE A 127 20.60 1.11 -28.89
N ARG A 128 20.06 1.81 -29.88
CA ARG A 128 18.62 2.09 -29.98
C ARG A 128 17.77 0.82 -29.89
N LYS A 129 18.18 -0.26 -30.58
CA LYS A 129 17.50 -1.58 -30.46
C LYS A 129 17.55 -2.15 -29.04
N ARG A 130 18.73 -2.13 -28.40
CA ARG A 130 18.89 -2.59 -27.00
C ARG A 130 18.04 -1.78 -26.04
N TRP A 131 17.99 -0.45 -26.23
CA TRP A 131 17.17 0.42 -25.40
C TRP A 131 15.68 0.16 -25.61
N ALA A 132 15.22 -0.03 -26.84
CA ALA A 132 13.84 -0.41 -27.13
C ALA A 132 13.46 -1.74 -26.46
N ILE A 133 14.36 -2.75 -26.46
CA ILE A 133 14.16 -4.01 -25.74
C ILE A 133 14.07 -3.76 -24.23
N ALA A 134 14.92 -2.91 -23.67
CA ALA A 134 14.90 -2.60 -22.24
C ALA A 134 13.59 -1.89 -21.83
N ILE A 135 13.09 -0.96 -22.64
CA ILE A 135 11.78 -0.33 -22.46
C ILE A 135 10.67 -1.38 -22.54
N ALA A 136 10.64 -2.21 -23.59
CA ALA A 136 9.63 -3.26 -23.74
C ALA A 136 9.62 -4.23 -22.55
N LEU A 137 10.80 -4.68 -22.11
CA LEU A 137 10.94 -5.54 -20.95
C LEU A 137 10.45 -4.85 -19.67
N SER A 138 10.76 -3.56 -19.49
CA SER A 138 10.29 -2.79 -18.32
C SER A 138 8.76 -2.69 -18.28
N ILE A 139 8.10 -2.52 -19.43
CA ILE A 139 6.65 -2.47 -19.54
C ILE A 139 6.05 -3.85 -19.22
N ILE A 140 6.58 -4.92 -19.83
CA ILE A 140 6.13 -6.30 -19.59
C ILE A 140 6.26 -6.66 -18.11
N LEU A 141 7.41 -6.40 -17.49
CA LEU A 141 7.63 -6.68 -16.06
C LEU A 141 6.70 -5.85 -15.17
N SER A 142 6.44 -4.59 -15.52
CA SER A 142 5.53 -3.73 -14.77
C SER A 142 4.10 -4.25 -14.81
N ILE A 143 3.61 -4.61 -16.00
CA ILE A 143 2.25 -5.13 -16.22
C ILE A 143 2.09 -6.51 -15.55
N THR A 144 3.04 -7.42 -15.75
CA THR A 144 2.98 -8.78 -15.18
C THR A 144 3.12 -8.80 -13.67
N SER A 145 3.84 -7.85 -13.07
CA SER A 145 3.93 -7.73 -11.62
C SER A 145 2.63 -7.24 -10.95
N ASN A 146 1.70 -6.65 -11.73
CA ASN A 146 0.38 -6.16 -11.33
C ASN A 146 0.29 -5.67 -9.86
N PRO A 147 1.14 -4.72 -9.42
CA PRO A 147 1.35 -4.45 -7.99
C PRO A 147 0.10 -3.91 -7.29
N ASN A 148 -0.79 -3.25 -8.04
CA ASN A 148 -2.03 -2.69 -7.54
C ASN A 148 -3.25 -3.58 -7.83
N ARG A 149 -3.05 -4.76 -8.43
CA ARG A 149 -4.12 -5.67 -8.86
C ARG A 149 -5.15 -5.00 -9.79
N ALA A 150 -4.73 -3.97 -10.53
CA ALA A 150 -5.61 -3.21 -11.42
C ALA A 150 -5.97 -4.00 -12.68
N PHE A 151 -5.08 -4.92 -13.09
CA PHE A 151 -5.26 -5.77 -14.28
C PHE A 151 -5.63 -7.21 -13.94
N SER A 152 -6.19 -7.48 -12.75
CA SER A 152 -6.59 -8.83 -12.31
C SER A 152 -7.58 -9.52 -13.24
N TRP A 153 -8.31 -8.74 -14.03
CA TRP A 153 -9.25 -9.21 -15.06
C TRP A 153 -8.56 -9.69 -16.35
N LEU A 154 -7.33 -9.24 -16.61
CA LEU A 154 -6.57 -9.58 -17.82
C LEU A 154 -5.50 -10.64 -17.54
N ILE A 155 -4.82 -10.53 -16.41
CA ILE A 155 -3.68 -11.38 -16.04
C ILE A 155 -3.92 -11.95 -14.64
N PRO A 156 -3.63 -13.24 -14.40
CA PRO A 156 -3.70 -13.80 -13.06
C PRO A 156 -2.72 -13.08 -12.10
N ASP A 157 -3.20 -12.74 -10.91
CA ASP A 157 -2.36 -12.12 -9.86
C ASP A 157 -1.36 -13.10 -9.25
N SER A 158 -1.61 -14.40 -9.38
CA SER A 158 -0.68 -15.46 -9.01
C SER A 158 -0.86 -16.63 -9.95
N ILE A 159 0.24 -17.28 -10.34
CA ILE A 159 0.24 -18.46 -11.22
C ILE A 159 0.26 -19.75 -10.39
N SER A 160 0.96 -19.75 -9.25
CA SER A 160 1.08 -20.90 -8.35
C SER A 160 1.10 -20.43 -6.89
N PRO A 161 -0.02 -20.51 -6.16
CA PRO A 161 -1.34 -21.01 -6.58
C PRO A 161 -2.04 -20.04 -7.54
N ARG A 162 -2.86 -20.54 -8.47
CA ARG A 162 -3.52 -19.70 -9.49
C ARG A 162 -4.60 -18.83 -8.86
N VAL A 163 -4.48 -17.51 -8.97
CA VAL A 163 -5.49 -16.53 -8.53
C VAL A 163 -5.82 -15.61 -9.70
N TYR A 164 -7.08 -15.61 -10.11
CA TYR A 164 -7.60 -14.83 -11.23
C TYR A 164 -9.05 -14.43 -10.96
N ILE A 165 -9.41 -13.19 -11.27
CA ILE A 165 -10.76 -12.65 -11.11
C ILE A 165 -11.21 -12.14 -12.46
N SER A 166 -12.26 -12.73 -13.04
CA SER A 166 -12.80 -12.25 -14.30
C SER A 166 -13.54 -10.92 -14.16
N LEU A 167 -13.62 -10.14 -15.24
CA LEU A 167 -14.33 -8.86 -15.25
C LEU A 167 -15.80 -8.98 -14.80
N PRO A 168 -16.61 -9.95 -15.28
CA PRO A 168 -18.00 -10.07 -14.83
C PRO A 168 -18.11 -10.37 -13.33
N MET A 169 -17.20 -11.17 -12.79
CA MET A 169 -17.17 -11.51 -11.36
C MET A 169 -16.85 -10.28 -10.52
N GLY A 170 -15.79 -9.54 -10.87
CA GLY A 170 -15.44 -8.29 -10.19
C GLY A 170 -16.53 -7.22 -10.31
N TRP A 171 -17.22 -7.16 -11.45
CA TRP A 171 -18.34 -6.23 -11.66
C TRP A 171 -19.54 -6.58 -10.79
N SER A 172 -19.95 -7.85 -10.76
CA SER A 172 -21.03 -8.34 -9.91
C SER A 172 -20.75 -8.05 -8.43
N HIS A 173 -19.54 -8.36 -7.98
CA HIS A 173 -19.10 -8.08 -6.62
C HIS A 173 -19.13 -6.57 -6.31
N GLY A 174 -18.61 -5.74 -7.22
CA GLY A 174 -18.64 -4.28 -7.07
C GLY A 174 -20.06 -3.71 -6.96
N MET A 175 -21.04 -4.30 -7.64
CA MET A 175 -22.46 -3.92 -7.47
C MET A 175 -23.00 -4.32 -6.09
N ALA A 176 -22.69 -5.52 -5.61
CA ALA A 176 -23.07 -5.97 -4.28
C ALA A 176 -22.46 -5.05 -3.20
N ALA A 177 -21.17 -4.73 -3.30
CA ALA A 177 -20.50 -3.81 -2.39
C ALA A 177 -21.16 -2.42 -2.36
N ARG A 178 -21.50 -1.86 -3.52
CA ARG A 178 -22.21 -0.57 -3.62
C ARG A 178 -23.63 -0.63 -3.05
N SER A 179 -24.34 -1.73 -3.26
CA SER A 179 -25.67 -1.98 -2.68
C SER A 179 -25.62 -1.94 -1.15
N VAL A 180 -24.66 -2.65 -0.55
CA VAL A 180 -24.45 -2.65 0.92
C VAL A 180 -24.03 -1.28 1.43
N MET A 181 -23.06 -0.61 0.76
CA MET A 181 -22.61 0.75 1.12
C MET A 181 -23.74 1.79 1.05
N GLY A 182 -24.68 1.63 0.12
CA GLY A 182 -25.83 2.53 -0.04
C GLY A 182 -26.78 2.55 1.17
N LYS A 183 -26.68 1.57 2.07
CA LYS A 183 -27.45 1.52 3.33
C LYS A 183 -26.83 2.36 4.45
N ILE A 184 -25.60 2.83 4.29
CA ILE A 184 -24.90 3.64 5.28
C ILE A 184 -25.28 5.11 5.09
N PRO A 185 -25.81 5.81 6.12
CA PRO A 185 -26.12 7.23 6.04
C PRO A 185 -24.92 8.10 5.61
N PRO A 186 -25.13 9.24 4.93
CA PRO A 186 -24.07 10.09 4.39
C PRO A 186 -23.14 10.72 5.43
N ASP A 187 -23.64 10.90 6.64
CA ASP A 187 -23.00 11.56 7.78
C ASP A 187 -22.44 10.58 8.83
N ALA A 188 -22.76 9.29 8.69
CA ALA A 188 -22.33 8.26 9.64
C ALA A 188 -20.82 8.00 9.56
N SER A 189 -20.25 7.69 10.73
CA SER A 189 -18.86 7.26 10.86
C SER A 189 -18.71 5.77 10.52
N VAL A 190 -17.63 5.41 9.83
CA VAL A 190 -17.47 4.05 9.27
C VAL A 190 -16.08 3.46 9.52
N ALA A 191 -16.03 2.22 10.00
CA ALA A 191 -14.83 1.39 9.94
C ALA A 191 -14.88 0.42 8.76
N THR A 192 -13.82 0.35 7.95
CA THR A 192 -13.87 -0.49 6.74
C THR A 192 -12.54 -1.13 6.29
N THR A 193 -12.61 -2.09 5.37
CA THR A 193 -11.47 -2.72 4.69
C THR A 193 -10.86 -1.81 3.62
N THR A 194 -9.59 -2.04 3.27
CA THR A 194 -8.77 -1.13 2.45
C THR A 194 -9.44 -0.66 1.15
N TYR A 195 -10.09 -1.55 0.41
CA TYR A 195 -10.65 -1.24 -0.92
C TYR A 195 -11.95 -0.45 -0.88
N LEU A 196 -12.65 -0.46 0.27
CA LEU A 196 -13.87 0.32 0.48
C LEU A 196 -13.59 1.72 1.05
N ILE A 197 -12.35 2.02 1.48
CA ILE A 197 -11.98 3.34 2.01
C ILE A 197 -12.22 4.45 0.98
N SER A 198 -11.76 4.27 -0.26
CA SER A 198 -11.87 5.33 -1.28
C SER A 198 -13.33 5.66 -1.62
N PRO A 199 -14.22 4.68 -1.88
CA PRO A 199 -15.65 4.97 -2.08
C PRO A 199 -16.33 5.64 -0.87
N LEU A 200 -15.89 5.34 0.35
CA LEU A 200 -16.47 5.88 1.59
C LEU A 200 -15.75 7.15 2.10
N SER A 201 -14.76 7.66 1.36
CA SER A 201 -13.94 8.81 1.78
C SER A 201 -14.68 10.15 1.82
N THR A 202 -15.92 10.19 1.30
CA THR A 202 -16.81 11.36 1.42
C THR A 202 -17.45 11.48 2.80
N ARG A 203 -17.35 10.44 3.65
CA ARG A 203 -17.82 10.47 5.04
C ARG A 203 -16.89 11.34 5.90
N ARG A 204 -17.45 12.04 6.89
CA ARG A 204 -16.68 12.89 7.81
C ARG A 204 -15.63 12.09 8.59
N SER A 205 -15.96 10.86 8.98
CA SER A 205 -15.10 10.02 9.80
C SER A 205 -15.01 8.62 9.24
N ILE A 206 -13.81 8.23 8.81
CA ILE A 206 -13.52 6.89 8.30
C ILE A 206 -12.24 6.34 8.93
N VAL A 207 -12.30 5.09 9.38
CA VAL A 207 -11.14 4.38 9.91
C VAL A 207 -10.98 3.03 9.21
N ARG A 208 -9.73 2.57 9.16
CA ARG A 208 -9.41 1.27 8.59
C ARG A 208 -9.48 0.19 9.66
N LEU A 209 -10.23 -0.86 9.39
CA LEU A 209 -10.25 -2.06 10.23
C LEU A 209 -8.82 -2.62 10.44
N PRO A 210 -8.50 -3.14 11.64
CA PRO A 210 -9.42 -3.50 12.73
C PRO A 210 -9.80 -2.35 13.70
N VAL A 211 -9.41 -1.10 13.42
CA VAL A 211 -9.79 0.03 14.28
C VAL A 211 -11.28 0.33 14.12
N THR A 212 -12.00 0.43 15.23
CA THR A 212 -13.46 0.72 15.29
C THR A 212 -13.78 1.96 16.11
N GLU A 213 -12.77 2.72 16.52
CA GLU A 213 -12.91 3.92 17.34
C GLU A 213 -12.25 5.12 16.65
N ILE A 214 -12.87 6.27 16.84
CA ILE A 214 -12.40 7.57 16.35
C ILE A 214 -12.25 8.52 17.53
N ARG A 215 -11.25 9.39 17.45
CA ARG A 215 -11.15 10.53 18.36
C ARG A 215 -11.73 11.75 17.66
N GLY A 216 -12.85 12.25 18.18
CA GLY A 216 -13.50 13.46 17.67
C GLY A 216 -12.69 14.73 17.93
N ASP A 217 -13.12 15.83 17.33
CA ASP A 217 -12.48 17.16 17.48
C ASP A 217 -12.49 17.66 18.94
N ASN A 218 -13.47 17.21 19.73
CA ASN A 218 -13.59 17.44 21.17
C ASN A 218 -12.64 16.59 22.02
N GLY A 219 -11.83 15.72 21.41
CA GLY A 219 -10.91 14.80 22.09
C GLY A 219 -11.56 13.55 22.66
N VAL A 220 -12.87 13.38 22.53
CA VAL A 220 -13.62 12.20 23.00
C VAL A 220 -13.41 11.05 22.03
N VAL A 221 -13.16 9.86 22.58
CA VAL A 221 -13.05 8.62 21.80
C VAL A 221 -14.41 7.96 21.73
N GLU A 222 -14.90 7.75 20.51
CA GLU A 222 -16.22 7.16 20.25
C GLU A 222 -16.08 6.02 19.24
N SER A 223 -16.84 4.95 19.46
CA SER A 223 -16.94 3.86 18.48
C SER A 223 -17.77 4.30 17.27
N VAL A 224 -17.34 3.89 16.08
CA VAL A 224 -17.99 4.21 14.80
C VAL A 224 -19.45 3.79 14.76
N ASP A 225 -20.25 4.40 13.89
CA ASP A 225 -21.67 4.06 13.74
C ASP A 225 -21.85 2.76 12.97
N PHE A 226 -21.02 2.54 11.95
CA PHE A 226 -21.07 1.35 11.09
C PHE A 226 -19.71 0.70 10.91
N ILE A 227 -19.73 -0.61 10.79
CA ILE A 227 -18.58 -1.42 10.35
C ILE A 227 -18.97 -2.10 9.05
N ILE A 228 -18.21 -1.89 7.99
CA ILE A 228 -18.41 -2.59 6.71
C ILE A 228 -17.12 -3.27 6.28
N ALA A 229 -17.16 -4.60 6.14
CA ALA A 229 -16.00 -5.39 5.78
C ALA A 229 -16.25 -6.19 4.51
N ASP A 230 -15.36 -6.02 3.53
CA ASP A 230 -15.28 -6.88 2.35
C ASP A 230 -14.30 -8.03 2.61
N PHE A 231 -14.85 -9.24 2.76
CA PHE A 231 -14.10 -10.48 2.91
C PHE A 231 -13.96 -11.27 1.60
N TRP A 232 -14.69 -10.89 0.55
CA TRP A 232 -14.63 -11.58 -0.74
C TRP A 232 -13.23 -11.54 -1.33
N GLN A 233 -12.63 -10.35 -1.34
CA GLN A 233 -11.27 -10.20 -1.84
C GLN A 233 -10.27 -10.99 -0.97
N ILE A 234 -10.39 -10.89 0.35
CA ILE A 234 -9.55 -11.63 1.30
C ILE A 234 -9.65 -13.14 1.03
N GLN A 235 -10.85 -13.67 0.82
CA GLN A 235 -11.09 -15.09 0.54
C GLN A 235 -10.41 -15.55 -0.75
N LYS A 236 -10.49 -14.74 -1.83
CA LYS A 236 -9.88 -15.09 -3.13
C LYS A 236 -8.36 -15.05 -3.07
N PHE A 237 -7.79 -14.07 -2.36
CA PHE A 237 -6.36 -13.80 -2.39
C PHE A 237 -5.56 -14.46 -1.25
N LYS A 238 -6.19 -14.91 -0.15
CA LYS A 238 -5.49 -15.57 0.98
C LYS A 238 -4.67 -16.79 0.60
N VAL A 239 -5.02 -17.47 -0.51
CA VAL A 239 -4.34 -18.68 -0.98
C VAL A 239 -2.91 -18.35 -1.45
N ALA A 240 -2.73 -17.22 -2.13
CA ALA A 240 -1.41 -16.80 -2.64
C ALA A 240 -0.71 -15.78 -1.74
N PHE A 241 -1.45 -14.93 -1.03
CA PHE A 241 -0.90 -13.75 -0.38
C PHE A 241 -0.97 -13.84 1.15
N LYS A 242 0.18 -13.64 1.83
CA LYS A 242 0.29 -13.71 3.30
C LYS A 242 -0.39 -12.52 3.97
N GLU A 243 -0.37 -11.38 3.33
CA GLU A 243 -0.97 -10.12 3.78
C GLU A 243 -2.48 -10.30 4.01
N GLU A 244 -3.15 -11.01 3.10
CA GLU A 244 -4.60 -11.27 3.19
C GLU A 244 -4.93 -12.24 4.32
N ARG A 245 -4.11 -13.29 4.53
CA ARG A 245 -4.24 -14.18 5.69
C ARG A 245 -4.08 -13.41 7.00
N THR A 246 -3.13 -12.47 7.04
CA THR A 246 -2.90 -11.62 8.21
C THR A 246 -4.05 -10.63 8.43
N ALA A 247 -4.62 -10.07 7.36
CA ALA A 247 -5.78 -9.20 7.42
C ALA A 247 -7.00 -9.97 7.95
N LEU A 248 -7.27 -11.17 7.41
CA LEU A 248 -8.36 -12.04 7.86
C LEU A 248 -8.27 -12.32 9.36
N ALA A 249 -7.09 -12.75 9.83
CA ALA A 249 -6.86 -13.08 11.24
C ALA A 249 -7.04 -11.88 12.20
N ARG A 250 -6.87 -10.65 11.71
CA ARG A 250 -7.07 -9.43 12.51
C ARG A 250 -8.51 -8.91 12.48
N ILE A 251 -9.18 -9.02 11.34
CA ILE A 251 -10.49 -8.41 11.11
C ILE A 251 -11.61 -9.35 11.55
N LEU A 252 -11.50 -10.65 11.27
CA LEU A 252 -12.55 -11.61 11.58
C LEU A 252 -12.93 -11.62 13.08
N PRO A 253 -11.98 -11.60 14.03
CA PRO A 253 -12.33 -11.53 15.46
C PRO A 253 -13.06 -10.25 15.86
N VAL A 254 -12.82 -9.13 15.16
CA VAL A 254 -13.53 -7.86 15.43
C VAL A 254 -14.99 -7.97 15.04
N ILE A 255 -15.27 -8.60 13.89
CA ILE A 255 -16.64 -8.83 13.43
C ILE A 255 -17.36 -9.81 14.36
N ASP A 256 -16.72 -10.93 14.69
CA ASP A 256 -17.31 -12.01 15.50
C ASP A 256 -17.59 -11.60 16.95
N ARG A 257 -16.80 -10.68 17.52
CA ARG A 257 -16.95 -10.19 18.90
C ARG A 257 -17.67 -8.86 18.99
N SER A 258 -18.10 -8.29 17.86
CA SER A 258 -18.75 -6.98 17.87
C SER A 258 -20.12 -7.07 18.54
N THR A 259 -20.49 -6.01 19.24
CA THR A 259 -21.86 -5.81 19.78
C THR A 259 -22.80 -5.18 18.75
N TYR A 260 -22.38 -5.10 17.48
CA TYR A 260 -23.11 -4.43 16.42
C TYR A 260 -24.06 -5.44 15.79
N GLY A 261 -25.27 -4.99 15.42
CA GLY A 261 -26.21 -5.86 14.71
C GLY A 261 -25.79 -6.00 13.25
N ILE A 262 -25.87 -7.21 12.69
CA ILE A 262 -25.63 -7.43 11.26
C ILE A 262 -26.84 -6.92 10.48
N VAL A 263 -26.65 -5.85 9.71
CA VAL A 263 -27.71 -5.18 8.95
C VAL A 263 -27.89 -5.82 7.58
N ASP A 264 -26.79 -6.13 6.91
CA ASP A 264 -26.79 -6.71 5.58
C ASP A 264 -25.53 -7.54 5.31
N CYS A 265 -25.65 -8.53 4.42
CA CYS A 265 -24.51 -9.31 3.95
C CYS A 265 -24.76 -9.76 2.51
N GLN A 266 -23.94 -9.27 1.57
CA GLN A 266 -24.05 -9.62 0.15
C GLN A 266 -22.67 -9.92 -0.43
N ASP A 267 -22.51 -11.08 -1.07
CA ASP A 267 -21.30 -11.51 -1.77
C ASP A 267 -19.99 -11.28 -0.97
N GLY A 268 -19.99 -11.63 0.32
CA GLY A 268 -18.83 -11.48 1.20
C GLY A 268 -18.61 -10.07 1.76
N VAL A 269 -19.48 -9.11 1.45
CA VAL A 269 -19.51 -7.78 2.07
C VAL A 269 -20.51 -7.78 3.21
N VAL A 270 -20.04 -7.63 4.44
CA VAL A 270 -20.87 -7.60 5.66
C VAL A 270 -20.95 -6.19 6.22
N LEU A 271 -22.17 -5.75 6.56
CA LEU A 271 -22.46 -4.47 7.19
C LEU A 271 -23.02 -4.69 8.59
N LEU A 272 -22.43 -4.03 9.57
CA LEU A 272 -22.85 -4.02 10.95
C LEU A 272 -23.15 -2.59 11.40
N GLY A 273 -24.19 -2.42 12.20
CA GLY A 273 -24.62 -1.12 12.71
C GLY A 273 -24.68 -1.08 14.24
N LYS A 274 -24.21 0.03 14.82
CA LYS A 274 -24.22 0.26 16.25
C LYS A 274 -25.66 0.47 16.73
N GLY A 275 -26.08 -0.32 17.72
CA GLY A 275 -27.45 -0.23 18.27
C GLY A 275 -28.57 -0.64 17.31
N LEU A 276 -28.25 -1.17 16.13
CA LEU A 276 -29.23 -1.72 15.20
C LEU A 276 -29.47 -3.21 15.49
N PRO A 277 -30.69 -3.72 15.28
CA PRO A 277 -30.98 -5.14 15.42
C PRO A 277 -30.32 -5.95 14.31
N THR A 278 -29.90 -7.17 14.64
CA THR A 278 -29.40 -8.13 13.67
C THR A 278 -30.54 -8.62 12.77
N ASN A 279 -30.38 -8.46 11.47
CA ASN A 279 -31.25 -9.06 10.46
C ASN A 279 -30.95 -10.57 10.35
N PRO A 280 -31.92 -11.46 10.62
CA PRO A 280 -31.70 -12.91 10.58
C PRO A 280 -31.22 -13.43 9.22
N GLN A 281 -31.68 -12.83 8.11
CA GLN A 281 -31.25 -13.22 6.76
C GLN A 281 -29.79 -12.84 6.50
N ALA A 282 -29.39 -11.63 6.89
CA ALA A 282 -28.02 -11.16 6.76
C ALA A 282 -27.07 -11.97 7.65
N GLN A 283 -27.51 -12.32 8.86
CA GLN A 283 -26.78 -13.19 9.78
C GLN A 283 -26.57 -14.59 9.20
N ALA A 284 -27.60 -15.19 8.60
CA ALA A 284 -27.49 -16.49 7.95
C ALA A 284 -26.50 -16.43 6.77
N ALA A 285 -26.64 -15.43 5.89
CA ALA A 285 -25.72 -15.21 4.77
C ALA A 285 -24.27 -15.02 5.22
N TRP A 286 -24.05 -14.26 6.29
CA TRP A 286 -22.72 -14.09 6.88
C TRP A 286 -22.15 -15.40 7.41
N GLN A 287 -22.94 -16.18 8.17
CA GLN A 287 -22.47 -17.46 8.72
C GLN A 287 -22.15 -18.47 7.62
N ASP A 288 -22.93 -18.51 6.54
CA ASP A 288 -22.65 -19.37 5.40
C ASP A 288 -21.38 -18.95 4.65
N PHE A 289 -21.17 -17.65 4.47
CA PHE A 289 -19.93 -17.14 3.91
C PHE A 289 -18.72 -17.43 4.82
N ARG A 290 -18.89 -17.27 6.14
CA ARG A 290 -17.86 -17.53 7.15
C ARG A 290 -17.36 -18.97 7.14
N LYS A 291 -18.24 -19.95 6.93
CA LYS A 291 -17.83 -21.37 6.75
C LYS A 291 -16.86 -21.53 5.57
N GLN A 292 -17.05 -20.77 4.49
CA GLN A 292 -16.17 -20.79 3.32
C GLN A 292 -14.85 -20.04 3.54
N LEU A 293 -14.75 -19.20 4.58
CA LEU A 293 -13.51 -18.53 4.95
C LEU A 293 -12.50 -19.48 5.59
N GLY A 294 -12.89 -20.71 5.99
CA GLY A 294 -11.98 -21.74 6.50
C GLY A 294 -11.09 -21.25 7.64
N ALA A 295 -11.69 -20.51 8.57
CA ALA A 295 -11.08 -19.99 9.79
C ALA A 295 -11.67 -20.69 11.00
#